data_AF-A0A7S2R7Y4-F1
#
_entry.id   AF-A0A7S2R7Y4-F1
#
_cell.length_a   1.000
_cell.length_b   1.000
_cell.length_c   1.000
_cell.angle_alpha   90.00
_cell.angle_beta   90.00
_cell.angle_gamma   90.00
#
_symmetry.space_group_name_H-M   'P 1'
#
loop_
_entity.id
_entity.type
_entity.pdbx_description
1 polymer ?
#
loop_
_entity_poly.entity_id
_entity_poly.type
_entity_poly.pdbx_seq_one_letter_code
_entity_poly.pdbx_strand_id
1 'polypeptide(L)'
;MGWDTKSVLSTGAAILVSAAVFVGTIYVMNDVVSKAQKKKVASNDHQRDDKPKKASKNVENAQVPSNPKSVDDLLKQDEDEVRRALMRKLMSDSKFQIKEKKGGMNQVEDKMKSIMKKAMWDMIEIDVKSQDYRKLKAVMYELKGRIANLTPSRKDLLQQLDEVLDIGLITQQLENQAPEQWNLHPFAQYVVGWIRNLESPGRNADTDAWMKSYFQKLEAPDRDTFKLLRELFDYSHEKLDLIQIDTTNVLIRSLAPVVSEHGVEYARAQFDEHVKSGKVSLEKTQAWAAMAIELTNSTDCSINQYHRRGVIELVLPGGVYHLESADVLDEDPYGGKLPETLQDEKTKLVELIYFAQSLWRIAYMIMRIRQVVPGTTNEMLDEVRELLSAPMERFIVEDSVGNSGTDCIKVTKIGRKSYEKLVCEAVIKSVKKYQPLEEVDEKTLRDLISKAFALSVNHEPTFKLINTRLRQIILDLVVPAPETRKKNFQKLPQELGSLRLRPLQDNVIQLLEELMQLADRDFSIHSQRYSAMFKQD
;
A
#
# COMPACT_ATOMS: atom_id res chain seq x y z
N MET A 1 17.74 -17.64 -20.85
CA MET A 1 16.46 -17.26 -20.20
C MET A 1 16.51 -15.77 -19.93
N GLY A 2 15.58 -14.98 -20.45
CA GLY A 2 15.52 -13.54 -20.17
C GLY A 2 14.97 -13.28 -18.77
N TRP A 3 15.55 -12.34 -18.04
CA TRP A 3 15.07 -11.92 -16.72
C TRP A 3 14.13 -10.72 -16.92
N ASP A 4 12.89 -10.80 -16.44
CA ASP A 4 11.94 -9.69 -16.58
C ASP A 4 12.26 -8.56 -15.57
N THR A 5 12.84 -7.49 -16.10
CA THR A 5 13.31 -6.32 -15.35
C THR A 5 12.17 -5.55 -14.65
N LYS A 6 10.90 -5.76 -15.04
CA LYS A 6 9.75 -5.08 -14.44
C LYS A 6 9.54 -5.44 -12.96
N SER A 7 9.86 -6.68 -12.56
CA SER A 7 9.70 -7.13 -11.18
C SER A 7 10.63 -6.39 -10.19
N VAL A 8 11.87 -6.14 -10.62
CA VAL A 8 12.87 -5.40 -9.83
C VAL A 8 12.51 -3.91 -9.76
N LEU A 9 12.04 -3.33 -10.86
CA LEU A 9 11.52 -1.95 -10.91
C LEU A 9 10.35 -1.74 -9.93
N SER A 10 9.44 -2.71 -9.80
CA SER A 10 8.32 -2.66 -8.84
C SER A 10 8.79 -2.58 -7.37
N THR A 11 9.97 -3.09 -7.03
CA THR A 11 10.52 -2.96 -5.67
C THR A 11 11.25 -1.62 -5.49
N GLY A 12 11.97 -1.16 -6.52
CA GLY A 12 12.55 0.20 -6.56
C GLY A 12 11.48 1.30 -6.48
N ALA A 13 10.27 1.02 -6.96
CA ALA A 13 9.12 1.90 -6.86
C ALA A 13 8.78 2.28 -5.41
N ALA A 14 9.11 1.49 -4.38
CA ALA A 14 8.86 1.89 -2.98
C ALA A 14 9.77 3.05 -2.50
N ILE A 15 11.00 3.12 -3.03
CA ILE A 15 11.94 4.22 -2.74
C ILE A 15 11.57 5.44 -3.58
N LEU A 16 11.24 5.23 -4.87
CA LEU A 16 10.68 6.27 -5.73
C LEU A 16 9.35 6.81 -5.19
N VAL A 17 8.48 6.01 -4.59
CA VAL A 17 7.25 6.47 -3.91
C VAL A 17 7.59 7.35 -2.71
N SER A 18 8.66 7.08 -1.96
CA SER A 18 9.06 7.96 -0.85
C SER A 18 9.63 9.29 -1.35
N ALA A 19 10.33 9.30 -2.50
CA ALA A 19 10.80 10.52 -3.15
C ALA A 19 9.66 11.29 -3.85
N ALA A 20 8.76 10.61 -4.56
CA ALA A 20 7.60 11.15 -5.26
C ALA A 20 6.48 11.60 -4.30
N VAL A 21 6.34 10.98 -3.12
CA VAL A 21 5.55 11.55 -2.02
C VAL A 21 6.17 12.86 -1.56
N PHE A 22 7.49 12.96 -1.40
CA PHE A 22 8.15 14.20 -0.98
C PHE A 22 8.03 15.31 -2.05
N VAL A 23 8.45 15.04 -3.28
CA VAL A 23 8.34 15.96 -4.44
C VAL A 23 6.88 16.30 -4.74
N GLY A 24 6.01 15.29 -4.83
CA GLY A 24 4.58 15.46 -5.07
C GLY A 24 3.88 16.23 -3.95
N THR A 25 4.29 16.08 -2.69
CA THR A 25 3.77 16.87 -1.55
C THR A 25 4.21 18.33 -1.62
N ILE A 26 5.48 18.60 -1.96
CA ILE A 26 5.98 19.96 -2.22
C ILE A 26 5.20 20.58 -3.41
N TYR A 27 4.89 19.79 -4.43
CA TYR A 27 4.09 20.23 -5.58
C TYR A 27 2.59 20.35 -5.27
N VAL A 28 2.04 19.63 -4.28
CA VAL A 28 0.69 19.86 -3.74
C VAL A 28 0.65 21.20 -3.01
N MET A 29 1.63 21.45 -2.13
CA MET A 29 1.74 22.74 -1.44
C MET A 29 1.85 23.90 -2.42
N ASN A 30 2.79 23.85 -3.38
CA ASN A 30 2.97 24.94 -4.34
C ASN A 30 1.75 25.15 -5.25
N ASP A 31 1.13 24.08 -5.76
CA ASP A 31 -0.06 24.19 -6.62
C ASP A 31 -1.25 24.77 -5.84
N VAL A 32 -1.56 24.23 -4.66
CA VAL A 32 -2.70 24.67 -3.83
C VAL A 32 -2.47 26.09 -3.29
N VAL A 33 -1.26 26.44 -2.83
CA VAL A 33 -0.93 27.81 -2.41
C VAL A 33 -1.05 28.78 -3.59
N SER A 34 -0.56 28.43 -4.78
CA SER A 34 -0.72 29.30 -5.96
C SER A 34 -2.18 29.51 -6.36
N LYS A 35 -3.02 28.46 -6.25
CA LYS A 35 -4.46 28.52 -6.53
C LYS A 35 -5.22 29.32 -5.48
N ALA A 36 -4.88 29.16 -4.20
CA ALA A 36 -5.43 29.95 -3.10
C ALA A 36 -5.06 31.45 -3.22
N GLN A 37 -3.80 31.75 -3.56
CA GLN A 37 -3.34 33.12 -3.81
C GLN A 37 -4.05 33.74 -5.02
N LYS A 38 -4.16 33.01 -6.15
CA LYS A 38 -4.91 33.47 -7.34
C LYS A 38 -6.39 33.74 -7.02
N LYS A 39 -7.04 32.89 -6.21
CA LYS A 39 -8.43 33.10 -5.74
C LYS A 39 -8.57 34.35 -4.86
N LYS A 40 -7.52 34.74 -4.13
CA LYS A 40 -7.49 35.94 -3.28
C LYS A 40 -7.27 37.23 -4.09
N VAL A 41 -6.50 37.18 -5.19
CA VAL A 41 -6.30 38.31 -6.10
C VAL A 41 -7.52 38.52 -7.01
N ALA A 42 -8.11 37.44 -7.54
CA ALA A 42 -9.26 37.50 -8.45
C ALA A 42 -10.58 38.02 -7.82
N SER A 43 -10.58 38.36 -6.52
CA SER A 43 -11.72 39.01 -5.85
C SER A 43 -11.58 40.54 -5.77
N ASN A 44 -10.47 41.11 -6.24
CA ASN A 44 -10.16 42.54 -6.14
C ASN A 44 -9.70 43.11 -7.50
N ASP A 45 -10.52 42.93 -8.53
CA ASP A 45 -10.67 43.92 -9.60
C ASP A 45 -11.98 43.72 -10.40
N HIS A 46 -12.51 44.81 -10.94
CA HIS A 46 -13.67 44.86 -11.84
C HIS A 46 -13.44 45.93 -12.91
N GLN A 47 -14.12 45.81 -14.06
CA GLN A 47 -14.05 46.73 -15.23
C GLN A 47 -12.68 46.74 -15.94
N ARG A 48 -12.55 46.54 -17.28
CA ARG A 48 -13.46 46.84 -18.41
C ARG A 48 -13.29 45.88 -19.61
N ASP A 49 -14.31 45.84 -20.47
CA ASP A 49 -14.36 45.89 -21.97
C ASP A 49 -13.12 45.45 -22.80
N ASP A 50 -13.20 44.85 -24.01
CA ASP A 50 -14.32 44.71 -24.97
C ASP A 50 -14.20 43.42 -25.85
N LYS A 51 -14.98 43.29 -26.93
CA LYS A 51 -15.32 42.05 -27.68
C LYS A 51 -14.71 41.96 -29.13
N PRO A 52 -15.03 40.97 -30.01
CA PRO A 52 -13.97 40.22 -30.73
C PRO A 52 -14.05 40.24 -32.28
N LYS A 53 -13.10 39.57 -32.97
CA LYS A 53 -13.19 39.26 -34.42
C LYS A 53 -12.78 37.84 -34.82
N LYS A 54 -13.46 37.35 -35.88
CA LYS A 54 -13.29 36.12 -36.69
C LYS A 54 -12.18 36.35 -37.76
N ALA A 55 -11.66 35.44 -38.60
CA ALA A 55 -11.43 33.96 -38.69
C ALA A 55 -10.67 33.74 -40.06
N SER A 56 -10.52 32.63 -40.80
CA SER A 56 -10.94 31.20 -40.76
C SER A 56 -10.18 30.39 -41.84
N LYS A 57 -10.11 29.04 -41.73
CA LYS A 57 -9.72 28.06 -42.81
C LYS A 57 -8.25 28.11 -43.30
N ASN A 58 -7.62 27.12 -43.96
CA ASN A 58 -7.91 25.75 -44.49
C ASN A 58 -6.52 25.04 -44.70
N VAL A 59 -6.28 23.73 -44.96
CA VAL A 59 -6.98 22.42 -44.78
C VAL A 59 -5.96 21.28 -45.11
N GLU A 60 -6.10 20.07 -44.51
CA GLU A 60 -5.38 18.80 -44.83
C GLU A 60 -3.83 18.78 -44.72
N ASN A 61 -3.16 17.74 -44.23
CA ASN A 61 -3.18 16.34 -44.71
C ASN A 61 -2.85 15.31 -43.59
N ALA A 62 -2.83 14.01 -43.93
CA ALA A 62 -2.79 12.85 -43.02
C ALA A 62 -1.55 12.70 -42.10
N GLN A 63 -1.73 12.03 -40.95
CA GLN A 63 -0.62 11.57 -40.10
C GLN A 63 -0.88 10.23 -39.38
N VAL A 64 0.21 9.53 -39.05
CA VAL A 64 0.26 8.13 -38.58
C VAL A 64 0.19 8.03 -37.05
N PRO A 65 -0.51 7.04 -36.46
CA PRO A 65 -0.61 6.88 -35.01
C PRO A 65 0.61 6.13 -34.41
N SER A 66 1.69 6.85 -34.12
CA SER A 66 2.72 6.38 -33.17
C SER A 66 3.64 7.50 -32.71
N ASN A 67 3.56 7.86 -31.41
CA ASN A 67 4.63 8.61 -30.74
C ASN A 67 4.91 7.92 -29.39
N PRO A 68 6.12 7.42 -29.11
CA PRO A 68 6.44 6.84 -27.81
C PRO A 68 6.41 7.94 -26.73
N LYS A 69 5.82 7.64 -25.56
CA LYS A 69 5.85 8.55 -24.40
C LYS A 69 7.30 8.83 -23.99
N SER A 70 7.64 10.07 -23.61
CA SER A 70 8.97 10.35 -23.04
C SER A 70 9.13 9.62 -21.70
N VAL A 71 10.37 9.33 -21.32
CA VAL A 71 10.69 8.87 -19.95
C VAL A 71 10.21 9.92 -18.93
N ASP A 72 10.32 11.21 -19.25
CA ASP A 72 9.81 12.30 -18.41
C ASP A 72 8.28 12.31 -18.29
N ASP A 73 7.56 11.77 -19.28
CA ASP A 73 6.10 11.67 -19.23
C ASP A 73 5.67 10.47 -18.38
N LEU A 74 6.46 9.39 -18.36
CA LEU A 74 6.25 8.23 -17.51
C LEU A 74 6.53 8.58 -16.04
N LEU A 75 7.65 9.23 -15.74
CA LEU A 75 7.98 9.69 -14.38
C LEU A 75 6.90 10.63 -13.80
N LYS A 76 6.36 11.54 -14.62
CA LYS A 76 5.22 12.39 -14.20
C LYS A 76 3.92 11.61 -14.01
N GLN A 77 3.67 10.58 -14.82
CA GLN A 77 2.50 9.71 -14.64
C GLN A 77 2.59 8.92 -13.32
N ASP A 78 3.78 8.45 -12.95
CA ASP A 78 4.03 7.80 -11.66
C ASP A 78 3.86 8.80 -10.50
N GLU A 79 4.41 10.02 -10.61
CA GLU A 79 4.22 11.09 -9.61
C GLU A 79 2.74 11.49 -9.44
N ASP A 80 2.00 11.65 -10.53
CA ASP A 80 0.57 11.98 -10.50
C ASP A 80 -0.29 10.82 -9.94
N GLU A 81 0.10 9.56 -10.15
CA GLU A 81 -0.56 8.43 -9.51
C GLU A 81 -0.29 8.38 -8.00
N VAL A 82 0.97 8.54 -7.58
CA VAL A 82 1.36 8.63 -6.16
C VAL A 82 0.68 9.79 -5.45
N ARG A 83 0.63 10.97 -6.08
CA ARG A 83 -0.08 12.16 -5.59
C ARG A 83 -1.56 11.89 -5.40
N ARG A 84 -2.24 11.25 -6.36
CA ARG A 84 -3.66 10.89 -6.24
C ARG A 84 -3.89 9.79 -5.20
N ALA A 85 -3.02 8.79 -5.10
CA ALA A 85 -3.12 7.74 -4.08
C ALA A 85 -3.00 8.30 -2.65
N LEU A 86 -2.02 9.18 -2.41
CA LEU A 86 -1.87 9.89 -1.13
C LEU A 86 -3.11 10.75 -0.83
N MET A 87 -3.61 11.48 -1.83
CA MET A 87 -4.82 12.30 -1.70
C MET A 87 -6.03 11.46 -1.26
N ARG A 88 -6.28 10.34 -1.95
CA ARG A 88 -7.40 9.43 -1.67
C ARG A 88 -7.26 8.73 -0.32
N LYS A 89 -6.02 8.43 0.12
CA LYS A 89 -5.76 7.90 1.46
C LYS A 89 -6.02 8.92 2.56
N LEU A 90 -5.59 10.17 2.38
CA LEU A 90 -5.82 11.26 3.35
C LEU A 90 -7.29 11.70 3.46
N MET A 91 -8.07 11.58 2.37
CA MET A 91 -9.53 11.80 2.43
C MET A 91 -10.28 10.73 3.24
N SER A 92 -9.73 9.53 3.39
CA SER A 92 -10.31 8.46 4.24
C SER A 92 -9.74 8.43 5.65
N ASP A 93 -8.44 8.70 5.80
CA ASP A 93 -7.71 8.66 7.07
C ASP A 93 -6.89 9.94 7.25
N SER A 94 -7.48 10.94 7.91
CA SER A 94 -6.83 12.21 8.23
C SER A 94 -5.72 12.09 9.29
N LYS A 95 -5.52 10.90 9.88
CA LYS A 95 -4.41 10.58 10.79
C LYS A 95 -3.35 9.69 10.15
N PHE A 96 -3.49 9.40 8.85
CA PHE A 96 -2.60 8.52 8.09
C PHE A 96 -1.13 8.89 8.28
N GLN A 97 -0.32 7.89 8.62
CA GLN A 97 1.12 8.00 8.81
C GLN A 97 1.81 6.77 8.23
N ILE A 98 2.93 7.00 7.54
CA ILE A 98 3.84 5.95 7.12
C ILE A 98 4.49 5.36 8.38
N LYS A 99 4.32 4.06 8.58
CA LYS A 99 4.97 3.32 9.67
C LYS A 99 6.31 2.77 9.21
N GLU A 100 7.27 2.71 10.12
CA GLU A 100 8.54 2.01 9.91
C GLU A 100 8.26 0.53 9.54
N LYS A 101 8.87 0.02 8.45
CA LYS A 101 8.74 -1.38 7.98
C LYS A 101 9.53 -2.36 8.88
N LYS A 102 9.31 -2.31 10.20
CA LYS A 102 9.98 -3.18 11.18
C LYS A 102 9.36 -4.58 11.18
N GLY A 103 9.89 -5.45 10.32
CA GLY A 103 9.58 -6.89 10.26
C GLY A 103 8.16 -7.20 9.77
N GLY A 104 7.80 -6.75 8.56
CA GLY A 104 6.41 -6.81 8.06
C GLY A 104 6.22 -7.58 6.74
N MET A 105 5.58 -8.75 6.83
CA MET A 105 4.90 -9.52 5.76
C MET A 105 5.71 -10.05 4.57
N ASN A 106 6.89 -9.52 4.25
CA ASN A 106 7.74 -10.04 3.17
C ASN A 106 9.13 -10.45 3.70
N GLN A 107 9.22 -11.60 4.37
CA GLN A 107 10.53 -12.22 4.69
C GLN A 107 11.44 -12.34 3.45
N VAL A 108 10.83 -12.50 2.27
CA VAL A 108 11.51 -12.46 0.95
C VAL A 108 12.30 -11.17 0.76
N GLU A 109 11.65 -10.01 0.94
CA GLU A 109 12.29 -8.70 0.75
C GLU A 109 13.46 -8.53 1.71
N ASP A 110 13.28 -8.86 2.98
CA ASP A 110 14.26 -8.53 4.01
C ASP A 110 15.46 -9.51 3.97
N LYS A 111 15.23 -10.81 3.67
CA LYS A 111 16.32 -11.74 3.30
C LYS A 111 17.06 -11.28 2.03
N MET A 112 16.34 -10.88 0.98
CA MET A 112 16.94 -10.45 -0.29
C MET A 112 17.77 -9.17 -0.14
N LYS A 113 17.25 -8.17 0.58
CA LYS A 113 18.00 -6.96 0.98
C LYS A 113 19.25 -7.35 1.78
N SER A 114 19.13 -8.24 2.76
CA SER A 114 20.26 -8.69 3.58
C SER A 114 21.36 -9.36 2.75
N ILE A 115 21.01 -10.25 1.80
CA ILE A 115 21.99 -10.92 0.93
C ILE A 115 22.59 -9.94 -0.08
N MET A 116 21.80 -9.05 -0.70
CA MET A 116 22.33 -8.02 -1.59
C MET A 116 23.27 -7.05 -0.86
N LYS A 117 22.90 -6.59 0.34
CA LYS A 117 23.72 -5.71 1.18
C LYS A 117 25.00 -6.40 1.64
N LYS A 118 24.94 -7.69 1.99
CA LYS A 118 26.12 -8.51 2.28
C LYS A 118 27.03 -8.59 1.05
N ALA A 119 26.54 -9.05 -0.10
CA ALA A 119 27.33 -9.18 -1.32
C ALA A 119 27.96 -7.85 -1.80
N MET A 120 27.24 -6.73 -1.62
CA MET A 120 27.78 -5.39 -1.84
C MET A 120 28.97 -5.09 -0.93
N TRP A 121 28.85 -5.32 0.39
CA TRP A 121 29.95 -5.11 1.33
C TRP A 121 31.11 -6.07 1.08
N ASP A 122 30.84 -7.35 0.81
CA ASP A 122 31.85 -8.36 0.49
C ASP A 122 32.64 -7.96 -0.78
N MET A 123 32.00 -7.37 -1.79
CA MET A 123 32.67 -6.77 -2.96
C MET A 123 33.53 -5.56 -2.59
N ILE A 124 33.03 -4.64 -1.76
CA ILE A 124 33.78 -3.44 -1.32
C ILE A 124 35.01 -3.86 -0.49
N GLU A 125 34.92 -4.96 0.27
CA GLU A 125 36.05 -5.50 1.04
C GLU A 125 37.18 -6.00 0.14
N ILE A 126 36.85 -6.70 -0.95
CA ILE A 126 37.80 -7.19 -1.95
C ILE A 126 38.44 -6.00 -2.71
N ASP A 127 37.63 -5.02 -3.10
CA ASP A 127 38.06 -3.78 -3.75
C ASP A 127 39.08 -2.99 -2.89
N VAL A 128 38.75 -2.74 -1.61
CA VAL A 128 39.59 -2.00 -0.68
C VAL A 128 40.91 -2.73 -0.41
N LYS A 129 40.89 -4.06 -0.27
CA LYS A 129 42.12 -4.88 -0.18
C LYS A 129 42.95 -4.88 -1.47
N SER A 130 42.33 -4.56 -2.61
CA SER A 130 42.96 -4.44 -3.93
C SER A 130 43.33 -3.01 -4.30
N GLN A 131 43.18 -2.05 -3.37
CA GLN A 131 43.40 -0.60 -3.55
C GLN A 131 42.51 0.07 -4.63
N ASP A 132 41.37 -0.53 -5.02
CA ASP A 132 40.35 0.16 -5.83
C ASP A 132 39.27 0.75 -4.92
N TYR A 133 39.31 2.07 -4.72
CA TYR A 133 38.34 2.77 -3.87
C TYR A 133 37.06 3.21 -4.61
N ARG A 134 36.86 2.87 -5.89
CA ARG A 134 35.72 3.36 -6.71
C ARG A 134 34.36 3.00 -6.11
N LYS A 135 34.18 1.75 -5.63
CA LYS A 135 32.89 1.33 -5.03
C LYS A 135 32.64 2.04 -3.70
N LEU A 136 33.66 2.15 -2.83
CA LEU A 136 33.56 2.89 -1.56
C LEU A 136 33.21 4.37 -1.80
N LYS A 137 33.88 5.02 -2.76
CA LYS A 137 33.62 6.40 -3.18
C LYS A 137 32.18 6.61 -3.63
N ALA A 138 31.59 5.66 -4.36
CA ALA A 138 30.18 5.72 -4.77
C ALA A 138 29.23 5.69 -3.57
N VAL A 139 29.45 4.78 -2.60
CA VAL A 139 28.64 4.68 -1.37
C VAL A 139 28.76 5.95 -0.50
N MET A 140 29.93 6.58 -0.45
CA MET A 140 30.12 7.89 0.18
C MET A 140 29.29 9.00 -0.49
N TYR A 141 29.25 9.04 -1.83
CA TYR A 141 28.41 10.00 -2.56
C TYR A 141 26.91 9.74 -2.37
N GLU A 142 26.48 8.47 -2.29
CA GLU A 142 25.09 8.14 -1.96
C GLU A 142 24.71 8.67 -0.58
N LEU A 143 25.51 8.36 0.45
CA LEU A 143 25.29 8.85 1.82
C LEU A 143 25.20 10.38 1.87
N LYS A 144 26.14 11.08 1.22
CA LYS A 144 26.13 12.55 1.12
C LYS A 144 24.86 13.07 0.42
N GLY A 145 24.47 12.47 -0.70
CA GLY A 145 23.24 12.81 -1.42
C GLY A 145 21.98 12.58 -0.58
N ARG A 146 21.93 11.50 0.21
CA ARG A 146 20.81 11.23 1.13
C ARG A 146 20.72 12.25 2.26
N ILE A 147 21.83 12.68 2.85
CA ILE A 147 21.86 13.76 3.85
C ILE A 147 21.46 15.10 3.22
N ALA A 148 21.95 15.41 2.02
CA ALA A 148 21.59 16.63 1.28
C ALA A 148 20.09 16.69 0.96
N ASN A 149 19.48 15.60 0.50
CA ASN A 149 18.06 15.51 0.18
C ASN A 149 17.13 15.66 1.39
N LEU A 150 17.60 15.29 2.60
CA LEU A 150 16.86 15.47 3.85
C LEU A 150 17.15 16.82 4.53
N THR A 151 18.16 17.56 4.06
CA THR A 151 18.48 18.90 4.54
C THR A 151 17.52 19.92 3.93
N PRO A 152 16.81 20.74 4.73
CA PRO A 152 15.96 21.81 4.19
C PRO A 152 16.76 22.74 3.28
N SER A 153 16.12 23.31 2.24
CA SER A 153 16.75 24.01 1.09
C SER A 153 17.46 25.35 1.42
N ARG A 154 18.39 25.31 2.37
CA ARG A 154 19.27 26.37 2.86
C ARG A 154 20.65 26.15 2.24
N LYS A 155 21.07 27.10 1.39
CA LYS A 155 22.35 27.01 0.66
C LYS A 155 23.55 26.99 1.59
N ASP A 156 23.46 27.68 2.72
CA ASP A 156 24.39 27.67 3.84
C ASP A 156 24.62 26.26 4.42
N LEU A 157 23.56 25.49 4.64
CA LEU A 157 23.66 24.12 5.16
C LEU A 157 24.21 23.14 4.11
N LEU A 158 23.79 23.27 2.86
CA LEU A 158 24.30 22.44 1.76
C LEU A 158 25.78 22.75 1.47
N GLN A 159 26.20 24.01 1.55
CA GLN A 159 27.60 24.40 1.42
C GLN A 159 28.46 23.83 2.57
N GLN A 160 27.98 23.89 3.82
CA GLN A 160 28.68 23.25 4.95
C GLN A 160 28.78 21.72 4.78
N LEU A 161 27.74 21.08 4.23
CA LEU A 161 27.76 19.66 3.87
C LEU A 161 28.78 19.36 2.76
N ASP A 162 28.96 20.27 1.80
CA ASP A 162 29.97 20.13 0.75
C ASP A 162 31.41 20.36 1.23
N GLU A 163 31.65 21.39 2.03
CA GLU A 163 32.98 21.80 2.51
C GLU A 163 33.64 20.80 3.47
N VAL A 164 32.86 20.12 4.32
CA VAL A 164 33.40 19.19 5.32
C VAL A 164 33.26 17.73 4.91
N LEU A 165 32.32 17.39 4.01
CA LEU A 165 32.21 16.06 3.40
C LEU A 165 32.81 16.06 1.99
N ASP A 166 34.07 16.50 1.87
CA ASP A 166 34.85 16.38 0.64
C ASP A 166 35.32 14.93 0.43
N ILE A 167 34.50 14.19 -0.30
CA ILE A 167 34.75 12.81 -0.71
C ILE A 167 35.98 12.75 -1.64
N GLY A 168 36.32 13.82 -2.37
CA GLY A 168 37.55 13.95 -3.14
C GLY A 168 38.78 13.87 -2.24
N LEU A 169 38.87 14.75 -1.23
CA LEU A 169 39.94 14.75 -0.24
C LEU A 169 40.05 13.42 0.53
N ILE A 170 38.92 12.83 0.95
CA ILE A 170 38.94 11.53 1.65
C ILE A 170 39.41 10.40 0.70
N THR A 171 39.02 10.42 -0.58
CA THR A 171 39.58 9.47 -1.56
C THR A 171 41.10 9.64 -1.67
N GLN A 172 41.59 10.88 -1.78
CA GLN A 172 43.03 11.15 -1.90
C GLN A 172 43.80 10.71 -0.65
N GLN A 173 43.21 10.81 0.55
CA GLN A 173 43.81 10.28 1.78
C GLN A 173 43.91 8.74 1.72
N LEU A 174 42.87 8.05 1.26
CA LEU A 174 42.87 6.58 1.08
C LEU A 174 43.81 6.10 -0.04
N GLU A 175 43.99 6.88 -1.10
CA GLU A 175 44.93 6.58 -2.20
C GLU A 175 46.41 6.78 -1.80
N ASN A 176 46.69 7.65 -0.82
CA ASN A 176 48.06 7.97 -0.38
C ASN A 176 48.45 7.37 0.99
N GLN A 177 47.54 6.70 1.69
CA GLN A 177 47.77 6.06 3.00
C GLN A 177 47.28 4.61 2.98
N ALA A 178 47.80 3.76 3.87
CA ALA A 178 47.27 2.41 4.02
C ALA A 178 45.85 2.43 4.61
N PRO A 179 44.90 1.56 4.18
CA PRO A 179 43.52 1.54 4.70
C PRO A 179 43.40 1.49 6.23
N GLU A 180 44.33 0.80 6.88
CA GLU A 180 44.40 0.63 8.34
C GLU A 180 44.70 1.94 9.10
N GLN A 181 45.34 2.90 8.41
CA GLN A 181 45.75 4.21 8.93
C GLN A 181 44.67 5.29 8.76
N TRP A 182 43.59 5.02 8.01
CA TRP A 182 42.51 5.99 7.83
C TRP A 182 41.79 6.27 9.15
N ASN A 183 41.83 7.53 9.60
CA ASN A 183 41.14 7.96 10.80
C ASN A 183 39.63 8.14 10.53
N LEU A 184 38.85 7.12 10.88
CA LEU A 184 37.38 7.14 10.80
C LEU A 184 36.72 8.15 11.76
N HIS A 185 37.39 8.61 12.82
CA HIS A 185 36.76 9.36 13.90
C HIS A 185 36.12 10.68 13.44
N PRO A 186 36.79 11.59 12.68
CA PRO A 186 36.17 12.83 12.23
C PRO A 186 35.02 12.60 11.25
N PHE A 187 35.15 11.61 10.36
CA PHE A 187 34.10 11.24 9.39
C PHE A 187 32.84 10.72 10.11
N ALA A 188 33.02 9.79 11.06
CA ALA A 188 31.94 9.27 11.89
C ALA A 188 31.30 10.36 12.75
N GLN A 189 32.11 11.20 13.40
CA GLN A 189 31.63 12.33 14.21
C GLN A 189 30.74 13.28 13.39
N TYR A 190 31.15 13.58 12.16
CA TYR A 190 30.45 14.47 11.26
C TYR A 190 29.14 13.88 10.72
N VAL A 191 29.17 12.66 10.17
CA VAL A 191 28.00 11.97 9.63
C VAL A 191 26.92 11.78 10.70
N VAL A 192 27.32 11.31 11.89
CA VAL A 192 26.41 11.11 13.03
C VAL A 192 25.91 12.44 13.58
N GLY A 193 26.74 13.49 13.58
CA GLY A 193 26.33 14.85 13.92
C GLY A 193 25.23 15.41 13.00
N TRP A 194 25.30 15.15 11.69
CA TRP A 194 24.22 15.51 10.76
C TRP A 194 22.94 14.72 11.01
N ILE A 195 23.04 13.40 11.21
CA ILE A 195 21.90 12.54 11.58
C ILE A 195 21.21 13.08 12.84
N ARG A 196 21.98 13.40 13.87
CA ARG A 196 21.51 13.97 15.14
C ARG A 196 20.83 15.33 15.01
N ASN A 197 21.21 16.12 13.99
CA ASN A 197 20.63 17.42 13.70
C ASN A 197 19.37 17.35 12.81
N LEU A 198 19.18 16.24 12.08
CA LEU A 198 18.04 16.00 11.20
C LEU A 198 16.96 15.10 11.83
N GLU A 199 17.29 14.30 12.85
CA GLU A 199 16.33 13.44 13.55
C GLU A 199 15.47 14.17 14.60
N SER A 200 14.38 13.53 15.00
CA SER A 200 13.49 14.03 16.06
C SER A 200 14.22 14.03 17.42
N PRO A 201 14.15 15.12 18.23
CA PRO A 201 14.84 15.25 19.52
C PRO A 201 14.68 14.09 20.51
N GLY A 202 13.61 13.30 20.39
CA GLY A 202 13.39 12.10 21.22
C GLY A 202 14.28 10.90 20.85
N ARG A 203 14.89 10.88 19.66
CA ARG A 203 15.81 9.83 19.18
C ARG A 203 17.30 10.17 19.43
N ASN A 204 17.61 11.44 19.73
CA ASN A 204 18.99 11.92 19.90
C ASN A 204 19.75 11.23 21.03
N ALA A 205 19.08 10.84 22.12
CA ALA A 205 19.72 10.14 23.23
C ALA A 205 20.26 8.76 22.82
N ASP A 206 19.54 8.04 21.96
CA ASP A 206 19.98 6.75 21.40
C ASP A 206 21.19 6.96 20.47
N THR A 207 21.19 8.05 19.69
CA THR A 207 22.32 8.44 18.82
C THR A 207 23.55 8.80 19.63
N ASP A 208 23.43 9.59 20.68
CA ASP A 208 24.54 9.95 21.57
C ASP A 208 25.13 8.71 22.27
N ALA A 209 24.27 7.76 22.65
CA ALA A 209 24.70 6.48 23.21
C ALA A 209 25.42 5.59 22.17
N TRP A 210 24.88 5.46 20.95
CA TRP A 210 25.51 4.71 19.87
C TRP A 210 26.87 5.32 19.48
N MET A 211 26.92 6.63 19.29
CA MET A 211 28.12 7.39 18.94
C MET A 211 29.25 7.17 19.95
N LYS A 212 28.93 7.22 21.24
CA LYS A 212 29.87 6.95 22.32
C LYS A 212 30.39 5.51 22.30
N SER A 213 29.52 4.53 22.06
CA SER A 213 29.94 3.12 21.93
C SER A 213 30.80 2.89 20.69
N TYR A 214 30.46 3.52 19.57
CA TYR A 214 31.21 3.43 18.32
C TYR A 214 32.63 4.01 18.45
N PHE A 215 32.79 5.15 19.13
CA PHE A 215 34.12 5.72 19.39
C PHE A 215 34.97 4.83 20.31
N GLN A 216 34.39 4.19 21.32
CA GLN A 216 35.09 3.19 22.15
C GLN A 216 35.58 1.98 21.33
N LYS A 217 34.90 1.61 20.23
CA LYS A 217 35.37 0.58 19.29
C LYS A 217 36.51 1.08 18.39
N LEU A 218 36.50 2.36 17.99
CA LEU A 218 37.59 2.97 17.21
C LEU A 218 38.89 3.12 18.01
N GLU A 219 38.77 3.34 19.32
CA GLU A 219 39.91 3.46 20.26
C GLU A 219 40.54 2.11 20.64
N ALA A 220 39.94 0.98 20.23
CA ALA A 220 40.46 -0.36 20.51
C ALA A 220 41.74 -0.67 19.70
N PRO A 221 42.72 -1.40 20.28
CA PRO A 221 43.96 -1.76 19.59
C PRO A 221 43.70 -2.73 18.42
N ASP A 222 42.94 -3.79 18.65
CA ASP A 222 42.62 -4.83 17.66
C ASP A 222 41.38 -4.47 16.81
N ARG A 223 41.28 -3.22 16.36
CA ARG A 223 40.11 -2.74 15.60
C ARG A 223 40.10 -3.29 14.16
N ASP A 224 38.95 -3.76 13.72
CA ASP A 224 38.67 -4.03 12.31
C ASP A 224 38.07 -2.77 11.67
N THR A 225 38.93 -1.99 11.00
CA THR A 225 38.55 -0.73 10.33
C THR A 225 37.44 -0.95 9.30
N PHE A 226 37.41 -2.08 8.59
CA PHE A 226 36.41 -2.33 7.55
C PHE A 226 35.04 -2.68 8.16
N LYS A 227 35.02 -3.51 9.19
CA LYS A 227 33.80 -3.82 9.94
C LYS A 227 33.21 -2.60 10.63
N LEU A 228 34.04 -1.70 11.17
CA LEU A 228 33.58 -0.45 11.77
C LEU A 228 33.10 0.56 10.72
N LEU A 229 33.73 0.62 9.54
CA LEU A 229 33.25 1.40 8.40
C LEU A 229 31.85 0.92 7.97
N ARG A 230 31.66 -0.40 7.83
CA ARG A 230 30.37 -1.03 7.54
C ARG A 230 29.32 -0.74 8.63
N GLU A 231 29.68 -0.85 9.91
CA GLU A 231 28.76 -0.56 11.02
C GLU A 231 28.27 0.90 10.98
N LEU A 232 29.16 1.86 10.66
CA LEU A 232 28.81 3.27 10.52
C LEU A 232 27.86 3.53 9.35
N PHE A 233 28.14 2.99 8.16
CA PHE A 233 27.25 3.16 7.02
C PHE A 233 25.90 2.47 7.24
N ASP A 234 25.92 1.24 7.79
CA ASP A 234 24.70 0.48 8.07
C ASP A 234 23.78 1.22 9.05
N TYR A 235 24.33 1.77 10.14
CA TYR A 235 23.63 2.64 11.08
C TYR A 235 23.15 3.95 10.43
N SER A 236 24.00 4.58 9.60
CA SER A 236 23.69 5.87 8.97
C SER A 236 22.53 5.76 7.99
N HIS A 237 22.52 4.72 7.15
CA HIS A 237 21.41 4.49 6.22
C HIS A 237 20.10 4.14 6.94
N GLU A 238 20.14 3.32 8.01
CA GLU A 238 18.95 3.04 8.83
C GLU A 238 18.39 4.34 9.43
N LYS A 239 19.23 5.16 10.07
CA LYS A 239 18.81 6.44 10.65
C LYS A 239 18.26 7.41 9.61
N LEU A 240 18.84 7.46 8.40
CA LEU A 240 18.32 8.29 7.30
C LEU A 240 16.99 7.77 6.74
N ASP A 241 16.74 6.45 6.74
CA ASP A 241 15.40 5.90 6.44
C ASP A 241 14.37 6.36 7.49
N LEU A 242 14.74 6.34 8.79
CA LEU A 242 13.86 6.81 9.86
C LEU A 242 13.56 8.32 9.79
N ILE A 243 14.58 9.14 9.51
CA ILE A 243 14.44 10.60 9.31
C ILE A 243 13.53 10.89 8.11
N GLN A 244 13.67 10.14 7.01
CA GLN A 244 12.81 10.29 5.83
C GLN A 244 11.34 9.96 6.15
N ILE A 245 11.08 8.93 6.97
CA ILE A 245 9.73 8.58 7.44
C ILE A 245 9.18 9.66 8.37
N ASP A 246 9.95 10.15 9.34
CA ASP A 246 9.52 11.22 10.26
C ASP A 246 9.21 12.52 9.51
N THR A 247 10.08 12.94 8.61
CA THR A 247 9.90 14.15 7.77
C THR A 247 8.67 14.02 6.86
N THR A 248 8.50 12.87 6.20
CA THR A 248 7.31 12.61 5.37
C THR A 248 6.04 12.63 6.21
N ASN A 249 6.06 12.06 7.42
CA ASN A 249 4.92 12.12 8.34
C ASN A 249 4.61 13.54 8.83
N VAL A 250 5.60 14.42 9.01
CA VAL A 250 5.36 15.85 9.32
C VAL A 250 4.66 16.53 8.13
N LEU A 251 5.12 16.30 6.90
CA LEU A 251 4.48 16.82 5.69
C LEU A 251 3.04 16.31 5.54
N ILE A 252 2.80 15.01 5.68
CA ILE A 252 1.47 14.39 5.60
C ILE A 252 0.51 15.02 6.63
N ARG A 253 0.93 15.20 7.89
CA ARG A 253 0.13 15.87 8.93
C ARG A 253 -0.18 17.33 8.59
N SER A 254 0.70 18.03 7.88
CA SER A 254 0.44 19.40 7.40
C SER A 254 -0.50 19.48 6.19
N LEU A 255 -0.57 18.42 5.38
CA LEU A 255 -1.50 18.32 4.23
C LEU A 255 -2.91 17.89 4.66
N ALA A 256 -3.03 17.04 5.67
CA ALA A 256 -4.32 16.45 6.07
C ALA A 256 -5.48 17.46 6.24
N PRO A 257 -5.30 18.66 6.84
CA PRO A 257 -6.37 19.66 6.92
C PRO A 257 -6.81 20.19 5.54
N VAL A 258 -5.84 20.48 4.67
CA VAL A 258 -6.07 21.00 3.31
C VAL A 258 -6.80 19.96 2.45
N VAL A 259 -6.39 18.69 2.57
CA VAL A 259 -7.05 17.56 1.89
C VAL A 259 -8.48 17.35 2.42
N SER A 260 -8.69 17.49 3.73
CA SER A 260 -10.01 17.35 4.34
C SER A 260 -10.99 18.47 3.97
N GLU A 261 -10.50 19.67 3.61
CA GLU A 261 -11.33 20.82 3.26
C GLU A 261 -11.60 20.93 1.75
N HIS A 262 -10.60 20.64 0.91
CA HIS A 262 -10.61 20.92 -0.54
C HIS A 262 -10.46 19.66 -1.42
N GLY A 263 -10.36 18.46 -0.82
CA GLY A 263 -9.94 17.26 -1.55
C GLY A 263 -10.95 16.72 -2.55
N VAL A 264 -12.24 16.82 -2.23
CA VAL A 264 -13.33 16.37 -3.10
C VAL A 264 -13.38 17.22 -4.38
N GLU A 265 -13.22 18.54 -4.25
CA GLU A 265 -13.17 19.51 -5.35
C GLU A 265 -11.95 19.26 -6.24
N TYR A 266 -10.79 18.99 -5.64
CA TYR A 266 -9.57 18.69 -6.38
C TYR A 266 -9.67 17.37 -7.17
N ALA A 267 -10.16 16.30 -6.53
CA ALA A 267 -10.37 15.01 -7.20
C ALA A 267 -11.39 15.12 -8.34
N ARG A 268 -12.51 15.83 -8.11
CA ARG A 268 -13.54 16.11 -9.12
C ARG A 268 -12.98 16.90 -10.30
N ALA A 269 -12.16 17.93 -10.04
CA ALA A 269 -11.53 18.75 -11.08
C ALA A 269 -10.54 17.96 -11.95
N GLN A 270 -9.73 17.07 -11.37
CA GLN A 270 -8.84 16.20 -12.16
C GLN A 270 -9.62 15.19 -13.01
N PHE A 271 -10.68 14.60 -12.48
CA PHE A 271 -11.52 13.69 -13.25
C PHE A 271 -12.29 14.41 -14.38
N ASP A 272 -12.76 15.63 -14.12
CA ASP A 272 -13.30 16.53 -15.14
C ASP A 272 -12.30 16.79 -16.28
N GLU A 273 -11.03 17.01 -15.96
CA GLU A 273 -9.97 17.23 -16.95
C GLU A 273 -9.68 15.96 -17.76
N HIS A 274 -9.58 14.80 -17.12
CA HIS A 274 -9.36 13.52 -17.81
C HIS A 274 -10.51 13.10 -18.74
N VAL A 275 -11.76 13.40 -18.39
CA VAL A 275 -12.91 13.22 -19.29
C VAL A 275 -12.85 14.22 -20.45
N LYS A 276 -12.58 15.51 -20.18
CA LYS A 276 -12.46 16.54 -21.23
C LYS A 276 -11.31 16.28 -22.21
N SER A 277 -10.21 15.68 -21.74
CA SER A 277 -9.06 15.33 -22.57
C SER A 277 -9.18 13.96 -23.26
N GLY A 278 -10.34 13.30 -23.20
CA GLY A 278 -10.56 11.99 -23.81
C GLY A 278 -9.72 10.84 -23.24
N LYS A 279 -9.10 11.01 -22.06
CA LYS A 279 -8.34 9.94 -21.38
C LYS A 279 -9.26 8.90 -20.74
N VAL A 280 -10.51 9.27 -20.49
CA VAL A 280 -11.51 8.49 -19.74
C VAL A 280 -12.87 8.60 -20.44
N SER A 281 -13.44 7.46 -20.86
CA SER A 281 -14.87 7.36 -21.24
C SER A 281 -15.74 7.13 -19.99
N LEU A 282 -17.06 7.06 -20.15
CA LEU A 282 -18.01 6.85 -19.04
C LEU A 282 -18.96 5.67 -19.29
N GLU A 283 -18.65 4.84 -20.29
CA GLU A 283 -19.52 3.78 -20.81
C GLU A 283 -19.73 2.66 -19.78
N LYS A 284 -18.68 2.28 -19.05
CA LYS A 284 -18.76 1.25 -18.00
C LYS A 284 -19.47 1.80 -16.77
N THR A 285 -19.26 3.07 -16.44
CA THR A 285 -19.97 3.77 -15.36
C THR A 285 -21.47 3.86 -15.67
N GLN A 286 -21.87 4.12 -16.91
CA GLN A 286 -23.28 4.10 -17.34
C GLN A 286 -23.87 2.69 -17.25
N ALA A 287 -23.20 1.68 -17.80
CA ALA A 287 -23.69 0.29 -17.75
C ALA A 287 -23.82 -0.23 -16.30
N TRP A 288 -22.87 0.11 -15.43
CA TRP A 288 -22.93 -0.22 -14.00
C TRP A 288 -24.02 0.55 -13.26
N ALA A 289 -24.25 1.83 -13.59
CA ALA A 289 -25.33 2.61 -12.99
C ALA A 289 -26.71 2.01 -13.34
N ALA A 290 -26.94 1.62 -14.60
CA ALA A 290 -28.16 0.92 -15.00
C ALA A 290 -28.35 -0.40 -14.23
N MET A 291 -27.32 -1.25 -14.18
CA MET A 291 -27.34 -2.50 -13.41
C MET A 291 -27.67 -2.27 -11.92
N ALA A 292 -27.17 -1.18 -11.33
CA ALA A 292 -27.42 -0.83 -9.93
C ALA A 292 -28.87 -0.37 -9.66
N ILE A 293 -29.55 0.20 -10.65
CA ILE A 293 -31.00 0.48 -10.59
C ILE A 293 -31.77 -0.85 -10.60
N GLU A 294 -31.53 -1.70 -11.61
CA GLU A 294 -32.19 -3.01 -11.77
C GLU A 294 -32.09 -3.85 -10.49
N LEU A 295 -30.87 -3.98 -9.93
CA LEU A 295 -30.60 -4.75 -8.71
C LEU A 295 -31.33 -4.23 -7.45
N THR A 296 -31.76 -2.97 -7.46
CA THR A 296 -32.44 -2.33 -6.33
C THR A 296 -33.94 -2.63 -6.31
N ASN A 297 -34.54 -3.05 -7.45
CA ASN A 297 -35.93 -3.53 -7.56
C ASN A 297 -37.00 -2.57 -6.97
N SER A 298 -36.72 -1.27 -6.91
CA SER A 298 -37.58 -0.24 -6.31
C SER A 298 -37.28 1.13 -6.91
N THR A 299 -38.33 1.85 -7.33
CA THR A 299 -38.25 3.22 -7.89
C THR A 299 -38.03 4.30 -6.84
N ASP A 300 -38.45 4.04 -5.59
CA ASP A 300 -38.48 5.06 -4.53
C ASP A 300 -37.13 5.23 -3.81
N CYS A 301 -36.04 4.68 -4.38
CA CYS A 301 -34.72 4.76 -3.80
C CYS A 301 -33.99 6.05 -4.24
N SER A 302 -33.27 6.66 -3.30
CA SER A 302 -32.43 7.82 -3.62
C SER A 302 -31.16 7.41 -4.40
N ILE A 303 -30.60 8.38 -5.13
CA ILE A 303 -29.37 8.24 -5.95
C ILE A 303 -28.20 7.62 -5.14
N ASN A 304 -28.10 7.95 -3.85
CA ASN A 304 -27.07 7.39 -2.95
C ASN A 304 -27.30 5.90 -2.62
N GLN A 305 -28.55 5.43 -2.64
CA GLN A 305 -28.90 4.03 -2.38
C GLN A 305 -28.60 3.14 -3.60
N TYR A 306 -28.97 3.57 -4.81
CA TYR A 306 -28.58 2.90 -6.05
C TYR A 306 -27.05 2.80 -6.15
N HIS A 307 -26.34 3.92 -5.93
CA HIS A 307 -24.88 3.98 -5.91
C HIS A 307 -24.28 2.97 -4.91
N ARG A 308 -24.70 2.99 -3.64
CA ARG A 308 -24.22 2.02 -2.64
C ARG A 308 -24.52 0.58 -3.03
N ARG A 309 -25.69 0.30 -3.61
CA ARG A 309 -26.00 -1.06 -4.09
C ARG A 309 -25.00 -1.49 -5.17
N GLY A 310 -24.72 -0.62 -6.14
CA GLY A 310 -23.70 -0.85 -7.17
C GLY A 310 -22.30 -1.11 -6.60
N VAL A 311 -21.88 -0.38 -5.56
CA VAL A 311 -20.55 -0.57 -4.92
C VAL A 311 -20.48 -1.88 -4.14
N ILE A 312 -21.52 -2.25 -3.40
CA ILE A 312 -21.59 -3.52 -2.65
C ILE A 312 -21.49 -4.70 -3.61
N GLU A 313 -22.11 -4.62 -4.78
CA GLU A 313 -22.13 -5.68 -5.79
C GLU A 313 -20.80 -5.82 -6.54
N LEU A 314 -19.93 -4.80 -6.49
CA LEU A 314 -18.55 -4.85 -6.95
C LEU A 314 -17.56 -5.43 -5.92
N VAL A 315 -18.02 -5.80 -4.72
CA VAL A 315 -17.16 -6.33 -3.63
C VAL A 315 -17.67 -7.66 -3.08
N LEU A 316 -18.97 -7.80 -2.84
CA LEU A 316 -19.50 -8.95 -2.12
C LEU A 316 -19.59 -10.22 -3.00
N PRO A 317 -19.18 -11.39 -2.49
CA PRO A 317 -19.21 -12.62 -3.27
C PRO A 317 -20.62 -13.03 -3.74
N GLY A 318 -20.74 -13.41 -5.00
CA GLY A 318 -22.03 -13.66 -5.66
C GLY A 318 -22.73 -12.41 -6.21
N GLY A 319 -22.03 -11.27 -6.26
CA GLY A 319 -22.43 -10.08 -7.03
C GLY A 319 -21.87 -10.14 -8.44
N VAL A 320 -21.18 -9.09 -8.87
CA VAL A 320 -20.40 -9.09 -10.13
C VAL A 320 -19.24 -10.11 -10.07
N TYR A 321 -18.80 -10.49 -8.86
CA TYR A 321 -17.72 -11.47 -8.62
C TYR A 321 -18.22 -12.75 -7.97
N HIS A 322 -17.77 -13.90 -8.46
CA HIS A 322 -17.97 -15.20 -7.83
C HIS A 322 -16.76 -15.54 -6.94
N LEU A 323 -16.89 -16.40 -5.92
CA LEU A 323 -15.69 -16.91 -5.18
C LEU A 323 -14.74 -17.74 -6.05
N GLU A 324 -15.14 -18.02 -7.30
CA GLU A 324 -14.39 -18.77 -8.31
C GLU A 324 -13.55 -17.88 -9.21
N SER A 325 -13.96 -16.63 -9.46
CA SER A 325 -13.24 -15.67 -10.32
C SER A 325 -12.06 -15.01 -9.61
N ALA A 326 -11.37 -15.81 -8.81
CA ALA A 326 -10.10 -15.51 -8.18
C ALA A 326 -9.40 -16.84 -7.88
N ASP A 327 -8.46 -17.22 -8.75
CA ASP A 327 -7.15 -17.52 -8.17
C ASP A 327 -6.59 -16.18 -7.66
N VAL A 328 -5.73 -16.19 -6.64
CA VAL A 328 -5.42 -15.00 -5.80
C VAL A 328 -4.49 -13.98 -6.51
N LEU A 329 -4.59 -13.94 -7.84
CA LEU A 329 -3.52 -13.68 -8.80
C LEU A 329 -4.02 -13.04 -10.12
N ASP A 330 -5.33 -12.99 -10.37
CA ASP A 330 -5.85 -12.26 -11.55
C ASP A 330 -5.54 -10.76 -11.38
N GLU A 331 -4.75 -10.20 -12.30
CA GLU A 331 -4.32 -8.79 -12.29
C GLU A 331 -5.49 -7.82 -12.57
N ASP A 332 -6.61 -8.34 -13.08
CA ASP A 332 -7.86 -7.61 -13.23
C ASP A 332 -9.08 -8.51 -13.00
N PRO A 333 -9.51 -8.77 -11.74
CA PRO A 333 -10.70 -9.58 -11.46
C PRO A 333 -11.98 -8.96 -12.05
N TYR A 334 -11.93 -7.66 -12.36
CA TYR A 334 -12.99 -6.91 -13.04
C TYR A 334 -13.17 -7.26 -14.52
N GLY A 335 -12.23 -7.97 -15.16
CA GLY A 335 -12.33 -8.36 -16.57
C GLY A 335 -12.54 -7.18 -17.53
N GLY A 336 -11.91 -6.04 -17.23
CA GLY A 336 -12.05 -4.77 -17.94
C GLY A 336 -13.30 -3.95 -17.58
N LYS A 337 -14.24 -4.47 -16.76
CA LYS A 337 -15.57 -3.89 -16.53
C LYS A 337 -15.69 -2.92 -15.35
N LEU A 338 -14.60 -2.62 -14.64
CA LEU A 338 -14.63 -1.68 -13.50
C LEU A 338 -15.07 -0.27 -13.98
N PRO A 339 -16.08 0.36 -13.34
CA PRO A 339 -16.53 1.71 -13.68
C PRO A 339 -15.39 2.72 -13.67
N GLU A 340 -15.37 3.63 -14.64
CA GLU A 340 -14.25 4.57 -14.80
C GLU A 340 -14.08 5.53 -13.62
N THR A 341 -15.17 5.84 -12.91
CA THR A 341 -15.15 6.56 -11.62
C THR A 341 -14.38 5.83 -10.52
N LEU A 342 -14.43 4.49 -10.50
CA LEU A 342 -13.83 3.64 -9.48
C LEU A 342 -12.44 3.08 -9.86
N GLN A 343 -11.90 3.38 -11.05
CA GLN A 343 -10.58 2.92 -11.50
C GLN A 343 -9.45 3.33 -10.54
N ASP A 344 -9.50 4.57 -10.04
CA ASP A 344 -8.55 5.09 -9.05
C ASP A 344 -8.57 4.32 -7.72
N GLU A 345 -9.65 3.59 -7.42
CA GLU A 345 -9.78 2.76 -6.22
C GLU A 345 -9.58 1.27 -6.47
N LYS A 346 -9.19 0.85 -7.69
CA LYS A 346 -9.02 -0.57 -8.08
C LYS A 346 -8.25 -1.39 -7.03
N THR A 347 -7.11 -0.90 -6.53
CA THR A 347 -6.30 -1.62 -5.54
C THR A 347 -7.07 -1.86 -4.22
N LYS A 348 -7.78 -0.84 -3.71
CA LYS A 348 -8.55 -0.97 -2.47
C LYS A 348 -9.81 -1.82 -2.66
N LEU A 349 -10.43 -1.73 -3.83
CA LEU A 349 -11.52 -2.61 -4.25
C LEU A 349 -11.08 -4.08 -4.32
N VAL A 350 -9.89 -4.37 -4.84
CA VAL A 350 -9.28 -5.72 -4.86
C VAL A 350 -8.95 -6.22 -3.45
N GLU A 351 -8.38 -5.38 -2.57
CA GLU A 351 -8.22 -5.71 -1.14
C GLU A 351 -9.56 -6.08 -0.49
N LEU A 352 -10.61 -5.29 -0.74
CA LEU A 352 -11.95 -5.50 -0.21
C LEU A 352 -12.59 -6.79 -0.71
N ILE A 353 -12.44 -7.14 -1.99
CA ILE A 353 -12.85 -8.45 -2.52
C ILE A 353 -12.14 -9.57 -1.76
N TYR A 354 -10.82 -9.51 -1.60
CA TYR A 354 -10.08 -10.57 -0.89
C TYR A 354 -10.47 -10.66 0.59
N PHE A 355 -10.72 -9.54 1.26
CA PHE A 355 -11.18 -9.51 2.64
C PHE A 355 -12.59 -10.12 2.77
N ALA A 356 -13.54 -9.76 1.89
CA ALA A 356 -14.88 -10.34 1.87
C ALA A 356 -14.86 -11.84 1.50
N GLN A 357 -14.08 -12.26 0.51
CA GLN A 357 -13.91 -13.69 0.17
C GLN A 357 -13.33 -14.49 1.35
N SER A 358 -12.34 -13.94 2.07
CA SER A 358 -11.80 -14.57 3.27
C SER A 358 -12.87 -14.71 4.36
N LEU A 359 -13.57 -13.60 4.67
CA LEU A 359 -14.62 -13.55 5.68
C LEU A 359 -15.74 -14.58 5.44
N TRP A 360 -16.15 -14.79 4.18
CA TRP A 360 -17.13 -15.83 3.80
C TRP A 360 -16.58 -17.25 3.97
N ARG A 361 -15.30 -17.49 3.63
CA ARG A 361 -14.65 -18.79 3.85
C ARG A 361 -14.50 -19.09 5.35
N ILE A 362 -14.16 -18.09 6.17
CA ILE A 362 -14.11 -18.21 7.63
C ILE A 362 -15.51 -18.49 8.21
N ALA A 363 -16.55 -17.78 7.76
CA ALA A 363 -17.94 -18.05 8.18
C ALA A 363 -18.38 -19.49 7.89
N TYR A 364 -18.03 -20.00 6.71
CA TYR A 364 -18.28 -21.40 6.33
C TYR A 364 -17.49 -22.38 7.21
N MET A 365 -16.19 -22.16 7.43
CA MET A 365 -15.36 -23.00 8.29
C MET A 365 -15.87 -23.02 9.74
N ILE A 366 -16.21 -21.87 10.32
CA ILE A 366 -16.80 -21.77 11.67
C ILE A 366 -18.10 -22.59 11.76
N MET A 367 -18.98 -22.52 10.75
CA MET A 367 -20.20 -23.33 10.74
C MET A 367 -19.94 -24.83 10.56
N ARG A 368 -18.91 -25.24 9.81
CA ARG A 368 -18.51 -26.66 9.68
C ARG A 368 -17.86 -27.19 10.97
N ILE A 369 -17.00 -26.42 11.63
CA ILE A 369 -16.44 -26.77 12.95
C ILE A 369 -17.57 -26.93 13.98
N ARG A 370 -18.51 -25.99 14.05
CA ARG A 370 -19.71 -26.09 14.91
C ARG A 370 -20.69 -27.22 14.53
N GLN A 371 -20.53 -27.86 13.36
CA GLN A 371 -21.33 -29.01 12.93
C GLN A 371 -20.68 -30.34 13.32
N VAL A 372 -19.34 -30.43 13.25
CA VAL A 372 -18.58 -31.65 13.60
C VAL A 372 -18.30 -31.72 15.11
N VAL A 373 -18.05 -30.58 15.77
CA VAL A 373 -17.56 -30.53 17.16
C VAL A 373 -18.60 -29.92 18.10
N PRO A 374 -19.57 -30.72 18.61
CA PRO A 374 -20.52 -30.26 19.62
C PRO A 374 -19.78 -29.96 20.94
N GLY A 375 -19.86 -28.72 21.39
CA GLY A 375 -19.08 -28.19 22.53
C GLY A 375 -18.26 -26.93 22.20
N THR A 376 -18.20 -26.54 20.93
CA THR A 376 -17.45 -25.39 20.39
C THR A 376 -17.54 -24.12 21.27
N THR A 377 -16.47 -23.77 22.00
CA THR A 377 -16.36 -22.47 22.70
C THR A 377 -16.18 -21.34 21.68
N ASN A 378 -16.46 -20.10 22.08
CA ASN A 378 -16.13 -18.96 21.23
C ASN A 378 -14.60 -18.74 21.20
N GLU A 379 -13.90 -18.89 22.32
CA GLU A 379 -12.44 -18.75 22.42
C GLU A 379 -11.67 -19.59 21.38
N MET A 380 -12.07 -20.85 21.17
CA MET A 380 -11.48 -21.72 20.15
C MET A 380 -11.77 -21.22 18.72
N LEU A 381 -12.94 -20.63 18.50
CA LEU A 381 -13.33 -20.05 17.22
C LEU A 381 -12.70 -18.68 16.97
N ASP A 382 -12.36 -17.95 18.03
CA ASP A 382 -11.61 -16.69 17.97
C ASP A 382 -10.12 -17.01 17.68
N GLU A 383 -9.54 -18.06 18.28
CA GLU A 383 -8.20 -18.54 17.89
C GLU A 383 -8.16 -19.05 16.44
N VAL A 384 -9.20 -19.78 15.98
CA VAL A 384 -9.35 -20.14 14.56
C VAL A 384 -9.57 -18.90 13.67
N ARG A 385 -10.30 -17.89 14.13
CA ARG A 385 -10.50 -16.62 13.40
C ARG A 385 -9.16 -15.90 13.21
N GLU A 386 -8.35 -15.75 14.25
CA GLU A 386 -7.05 -15.09 14.15
C GLU A 386 -6.10 -15.86 13.21
N LEU A 387 -6.03 -17.19 13.33
CA LEU A 387 -5.22 -18.04 12.43
C LEU A 387 -5.61 -17.89 10.96
N LEU A 388 -6.89 -17.63 10.66
CA LEU A 388 -7.42 -17.46 9.30
C LEU A 388 -7.43 -16.00 8.82
N SER A 389 -7.39 -15.03 9.74
CA SER A 389 -7.37 -13.58 9.46
C SER A 389 -5.95 -13.03 9.36
N ALA A 390 -4.96 -13.78 9.82
CA ALA A 390 -3.54 -13.44 9.71
C ALA A 390 -3.15 -13.08 8.27
N PRO A 391 -2.41 -11.98 8.03
CA PRO A 391 -1.91 -11.62 6.70
C PRO A 391 -0.89 -12.65 6.19
N MET A 392 -1.36 -13.63 5.41
CA MET A 392 -0.57 -14.80 5.01
C MET A 392 0.65 -14.44 4.16
N GLU A 393 1.78 -15.03 4.52
CA GLU A 393 3.01 -15.01 3.73
C GLU A 393 2.79 -15.80 2.43
N ARG A 394 2.76 -15.10 1.29
CA ARG A 394 2.44 -15.71 -0.02
C ARG A 394 3.59 -16.52 -0.62
N PHE A 395 4.74 -16.55 0.06
CA PHE A 395 6.01 -17.07 -0.44
C PHE A 395 6.80 -17.77 0.67
N ILE A 396 7.30 -18.98 0.37
CA ILE A 396 8.30 -19.68 1.19
C ILE A 396 9.69 -19.38 0.62
N VAL A 397 10.64 -19.07 1.50
CA VAL A 397 12.01 -18.69 1.14
C VAL A 397 12.98 -19.79 1.55
N GLU A 398 13.29 -20.68 0.60
CA GLU A 398 14.30 -21.72 0.78
C GLU A 398 15.68 -21.15 0.42
N ASP A 399 16.62 -21.26 1.35
CA ASP A 399 18.03 -20.92 1.11
C ASP A 399 18.69 -22.13 0.42
N SER A 400 19.27 -21.93 -0.76
CA SER A 400 19.92 -23.00 -1.53
C SER A 400 21.32 -22.63 -2.00
N VAL A 401 22.22 -23.61 -1.98
CA VAL A 401 23.58 -23.47 -2.51
C VAL A 401 23.55 -23.85 -3.99
N GLY A 402 23.83 -22.90 -4.87
CA GLY A 402 23.92 -23.18 -6.31
C GLY A 402 25.15 -24.01 -6.65
N ASN A 403 25.07 -24.82 -7.72
CA ASN A 403 26.19 -25.63 -8.24
C ASN A 403 27.45 -24.82 -8.62
N SER A 404 27.35 -23.49 -8.64
CA SER A 404 28.42 -22.51 -8.89
C SER A 404 29.03 -21.89 -7.62
N GLY A 405 28.66 -22.34 -6.42
CA GLY A 405 29.15 -21.75 -5.15
C GLY A 405 28.54 -20.38 -4.80
N THR A 406 27.52 -19.96 -5.55
CA THR A 406 26.76 -18.72 -5.31
C THR A 406 25.53 -19.01 -4.46
N ASP A 407 25.35 -18.27 -3.35
CA ASP A 407 24.10 -18.26 -2.57
C ASP A 407 22.91 -17.93 -3.51
N CYS A 408 21.91 -18.83 -3.60
CA CYS A 408 20.71 -18.56 -4.39
C CYS A 408 19.43 -18.80 -3.58
N ILE A 409 18.62 -17.74 -3.48
CA ILE A 409 17.32 -17.78 -2.83
C ILE A 409 16.31 -18.44 -3.77
N LYS A 410 15.68 -19.53 -3.34
CA LYS A 410 14.57 -20.17 -4.05
C LYS A 410 13.25 -19.69 -3.43
N VAL A 411 12.69 -18.63 -4.00
CA VAL A 411 11.36 -18.10 -3.63
C VAL A 411 10.29 -18.99 -4.26
N THR A 412 9.58 -19.77 -3.46
CA THR A 412 8.44 -20.56 -3.92
C THR A 412 7.12 -19.93 -3.48
N LYS A 413 6.22 -19.72 -4.43
CA LYS A 413 4.88 -19.17 -4.19
C LYS A 413 3.98 -20.25 -3.60
N ILE A 414 3.28 -19.96 -2.50
CA ILE A 414 2.39 -20.97 -1.89
C ILE A 414 1.18 -21.19 -2.79
N GLY A 415 1.14 -22.34 -3.48
CA GLY A 415 0.00 -22.74 -4.30
C GLY A 415 -1.22 -23.09 -3.45
N ARG A 416 -2.43 -22.92 -4.02
CA ARG A 416 -3.73 -23.10 -3.33
C ARG A 416 -3.81 -24.38 -2.49
N LYS A 417 -3.34 -25.52 -3.01
CA LYS A 417 -3.33 -26.82 -2.31
C LYS A 417 -2.37 -26.90 -1.11
N SER A 418 -1.23 -26.21 -1.19
CA SER A 418 -0.28 -26.14 -0.07
C SER A 418 -0.83 -25.26 1.05
N TYR A 419 -1.48 -24.15 0.69
CA TYR A 419 -2.17 -23.28 1.64
C TYR A 419 -3.36 -24.00 2.30
N GLU A 420 -4.22 -24.66 1.52
CA GLU A 420 -5.32 -25.51 1.98
C GLU A 420 -4.84 -26.53 3.04
N LYS A 421 -3.73 -27.24 2.76
CA LYS A 421 -3.14 -28.20 3.70
C LYS A 421 -2.70 -27.53 5.01
N LEU A 422 -1.97 -26.41 4.93
CA LEU A 422 -1.51 -25.65 6.10
C LEU A 422 -2.67 -25.18 6.97
N VAL A 423 -3.76 -24.70 6.36
CA VAL A 423 -4.98 -24.31 7.10
C VAL A 423 -5.64 -25.51 7.76
N CYS A 424 -5.86 -26.62 7.03
CA CYS A 424 -6.42 -27.83 7.62
C CYS A 424 -5.63 -28.27 8.86
N GLU A 425 -4.29 -28.31 8.77
CA GLU A 425 -3.43 -28.72 9.88
C GLU A 425 -3.42 -27.72 11.04
N ALA A 426 -3.43 -26.41 10.77
CA ALA A 426 -3.50 -25.37 11.80
C ALA A 426 -4.86 -25.35 12.53
N VAL A 427 -5.97 -25.45 11.79
CA VAL A 427 -7.33 -25.49 12.36
C VAL A 427 -7.53 -26.74 13.20
N ILE A 428 -7.10 -27.92 12.72
CA ILE A 428 -7.22 -29.18 13.48
C ILE A 428 -6.36 -29.14 14.74
N LYS A 429 -5.13 -28.60 14.66
CA LYS A 429 -4.28 -28.39 15.84
C LYS A 429 -4.95 -27.45 16.86
N SER A 430 -5.58 -26.38 16.40
CA SER A 430 -6.34 -25.46 17.26
C SER A 430 -7.54 -26.16 17.91
N VAL A 431 -8.33 -26.94 17.16
CA VAL A 431 -9.47 -27.66 17.74
C VAL A 431 -9.03 -28.72 18.76
N LYS A 432 -7.97 -29.50 18.45
CA LYS A 432 -7.41 -30.52 19.36
C LYS A 432 -6.88 -29.97 20.70
N LYS A 433 -6.65 -28.66 20.80
CA LYS A 433 -6.22 -27.97 22.04
C LYS A 433 -7.34 -27.89 23.09
N TYR A 434 -8.61 -27.86 22.65
CA TYR A 434 -9.78 -27.74 23.52
C TYR A 434 -10.61 -29.04 23.55
N GLN A 435 -10.78 -29.64 22.37
CA GLN A 435 -11.58 -30.82 22.01
C GLN A 435 -10.80 -32.09 21.63
N PRO A 436 -10.75 -33.24 22.33
CA PRO A 436 -10.27 -34.46 21.66
C PRO A 436 -11.19 -34.80 20.47
N LEU A 437 -10.59 -35.11 19.32
CA LEU A 437 -11.27 -35.47 18.07
C LEU A 437 -11.04 -36.95 17.78
N GLU A 438 -12.09 -37.67 17.41
CA GLU A 438 -11.96 -39.01 16.83
C GLU A 438 -11.41 -38.92 15.38
N GLU A 439 -10.81 -40.00 14.87
CA GLU A 439 -10.24 -40.02 13.52
C GLU A 439 -11.30 -39.77 12.42
N VAL A 440 -12.54 -40.21 12.67
CA VAL A 440 -13.70 -40.00 11.77
C VAL A 440 -14.07 -38.53 11.69
N ASP A 441 -14.12 -37.84 12.84
CA ASP A 441 -14.43 -36.41 12.92
C ASP A 441 -13.28 -35.55 12.37
N GLU A 442 -12.03 -35.90 12.66
CA GLU A 442 -10.87 -35.22 12.07
C GLU A 442 -10.90 -35.33 10.54
N LYS A 443 -11.12 -36.53 9.99
CA LYS A 443 -11.21 -36.73 8.53
C LYS A 443 -12.37 -35.94 7.93
N THR A 444 -13.55 -36.00 8.56
CA THR A 444 -14.74 -35.24 8.15
C THR A 444 -14.47 -33.74 8.17
N LEU A 445 -13.75 -33.24 9.18
CA LEU A 445 -13.36 -31.84 9.28
C LEU A 445 -12.32 -31.44 8.22
N ARG A 446 -11.34 -32.30 7.90
CA ARG A 446 -10.40 -32.09 6.77
C ARG A 446 -11.16 -31.92 5.47
N ASP A 447 -12.04 -32.87 5.13
CA ASP A 447 -12.82 -32.86 3.88
C ASP A 447 -13.75 -31.62 3.80
N LEU A 448 -14.33 -31.19 4.92
CA LEU A 448 -15.17 -29.99 5.01
C LEU A 448 -14.38 -28.66 4.92
N ILE A 449 -13.15 -28.61 5.41
CA ILE A 449 -12.27 -27.43 5.27
C ILE A 449 -11.72 -27.35 3.84
N SER A 450 -11.27 -28.46 3.24
CA SER A 450 -10.86 -28.52 1.83
C SER A 450 -11.96 -27.99 0.89
N LYS A 451 -13.23 -28.31 1.16
CA LYS A 451 -14.39 -27.75 0.44
C LYS A 451 -14.51 -26.21 0.50
N ALA A 452 -13.91 -25.53 1.48
CA ALA A 452 -13.90 -24.07 1.55
C ALA A 452 -12.95 -23.42 0.53
N PHE A 453 -11.98 -24.17 0.01
CA PHE A 453 -10.97 -23.74 -0.97
C PHE A 453 -11.26 -24.26 -2.40
N ALA A 454 -12.14 -25.25 -2.51
CA ALA A 454 -12.68 -25.74 -3.78
C ALA A 454 -13.48 -24.64 -4.51
N LEU A 455 -13.37 -24.61 -5.84
CA LEU A 455 -14.15 -23.70 -6.69
C LEU A 455 -15.66 -23.91 -6.50
N SER A 456 -16.10 -25.16 -6.41
CA SER A 456 -17.50 -25.55 -6.24
C SER A 456 -18.15 -25.16 -4.89
N VAL A 457 -17.46 -24.44 -4.00
CA VAL A 457 -18.00 -23.96 -2.72
C VAL A 457 -19.30 -23.16 -2.89
N ASN A 458 -19.46 -22.44 -4.01
CA ASN A 458 -20.70 -21.70 -4.33
C ASN A 458 -21.93 -22.61 -4.48
N HIS A 459 -21.76 -23.89 -4.78
CA HIS A 459 -22.87 -24.84 -4.94
C HIS A 459 -23.33 -25.47 -3.62
N GLU A 460 -22.46 -25.54 -2.60
CA GLU A 460 -22.74 -26.13 -1.29
C GLU A 460 -23.94 -25.44 -0.60
N PRO A 461 -24.96 -26.18 -0.12
CA PRO A 461 -26.19 -25.58 0.40
C PRO A 461 -25.96 -24.76 1.67
N THR A 462 -25.04 -25.19 2.53
CA THR A 462 -24.63 -24.44 3.72
C THR A 462 -23.93 -23.14 3.36
N PHE A 463 -23.09 -23.14 2.31
CA PHE A 463 -22.43 -21.93 1.83
C PHE A 463 -23.44 -20.94 1.23
N LYS A 464 -24.38 -21.41 0.42
CA LYS A 464 -25.48 -20.58 -0.12
C LYS A 464 -26.28 -19.90 1.00
N LEU A 465 -26.66 -20.64 2.05
CA LEU A 465 -27.40 -20.09 3.18
C LEU A 465 -26.61 -19.00 3.93
N ILE A 466 -25.31 -19.21 4.15
CA ILE A 466 -24.42 -18.20 4.72
C ILE A 466 -24.34 -16.97 3.81
N ASN A 467 -24.11 -17.19 2.51
CA ASN A 467 -23.94 -16.12 1.54
C ASN A 467 -25.18 -15.23 1.46
N THR A 468 -26.37 -15.81 1.26
CA THR A 468 -27.63 -15.06 1.21
C THR A 468 -27.85 -14.23 2.49
N ARG A 469 -27.60 -14.80 3.67
CA ARG A 469 -27.86 -14.11 4.94
C ARG A 469 -26.81 -13.03 5.27
N LEU A 470 -25.52 -13.29 5.07
CA LEU A 470 -24.47 -12.29 5.29
C LEU A 470 -24.56 -11.13 4.29
N ARG A 471 -24.85 -11.41 3.01
CA ARG A 471 -25.14 -10.36 2.02
C ARG A 471 -26.33 -9.51 2.44
N GLN A 472 -27.43 -10.13 2.90
CA GLN A 472 -28.61 -9.38 3.33
C GLN A 472 -28.31 -8.46 4.52
N ILE A 473 -27.61 -8.97 5.56
CA ILE A 473 -27.17 -8.15 6.71
C ILE A 473 -26.33 -6.94 6.25
N ILE A 474 -25.37 -7.13 5.34
CA ILE A 474 -24.52 -6.04 4.85
C ILE A 474 -25.30 -5.06 3.96
N LEU A 475 -26.22 -5.55 3.13
CA LEU A 475 -27.14 -4.70 2.35
C LEU A 475 -27.99 -3.82 3.27
N ASP A 476 -28.62 -4.40 4.30
CA ASP A 476 -29.47 -3.70 5.28
C ASP A 476 -28.70 -2.74 6.20
N LEU A 477 -27.37 -2.86 6.26
CA LEU A 477 -26.49 -1.97 7.04
C LEU A 477 -25.84 -0.88 6.19
N VAL A 478 -25.58 -1.10 4.90
CA VAL A 478 -24.91 -0.11 4.04
C VAL A 478 -25.89 0.67 3.18
N VAL A 479 -26.90 0.04 2.57
CA VAL A 479 -27.79 0.68 1.57
C VAL A 479 -28.81 1.65 2.19
N PRO A 480 -29.51 1.36 3.31
CA PRO A 480 -30.61 2.22 3.77
C PRO A 480 -30.22 3.64 4.21
N ALA A 481 -31.24 4.49 4.42
CA ALA A 481 -31.06 5.83 4.96
C ALA A 481 -30.33 5.83 6.33
N PRO A 482 -29.57 6.88 6.68
CA PRO A 482 -28.70 6.91 7.87
C PRO A 482 -29.37 6.53 9.20
N GLU A 483 -30.64 6.88 9.40
CA GLU A 483 -31.38 6.49 10.61
C GLU A 483 -31.67 4.99 10.68
N THR A 484 -32.05 4.39 9.55
CA THR A 484 -32.28 2.94 9.42
C THR A 484 -30.98 2.17 9.62
N ARG A 485 -29.85 2.66 9.08
CA ARG A 485 -28.53 2.08 9.32
C ARG A 485 -28.18 2.05 10.81
N LYS A 486 -28.41 3.14 11.55
CA LYS A 486 -28.23 3.17 13.02
C LYS A 486 -29.10 2.14 13.75
N LYS A 487 -30.38 2.01 13.37
CA LYS A 487 -31.33 1.03 13.95
C LYS A 487 -30.94 -0.42 13.64
N ASN A 488 -30.40 -0.69 12.45
CA ASN A 488 -29.95 -2.03 12.06
C ASN A 488 -28.60 -2.38 12.68
N PHE A 489 -27.67 -1.44 12.82
CA PHE A 489 -26.38 -1.67 13.47
C PHE A 489 -26.53 -2.11 14.94
N GLN A 490 -27.55 -1.61 15.64
CA GLN A 490 -27.92 -2.08 16.99
C GLN A 490 -28.39 -3.55 17.03
N LYS A 491 -28.85 -4.12 15.90
CA LYS A 491 -29.29 -5.52 15.79
C LYS A 491 -28.20 -6.47 15.32
N LEU A 492 -27.13 -5.97 14.69
CA LEU A 492 -26.02 -6.78 14.16
C LEU A 492 -25.52 -7.88 15.13
N PRO A 493 -25.32 -7.65 16.45
CA PRO A 493 -24.90 -8.70 17.40
C PRO A 493 -25.96 -9.80 17.64
N GLN A 494 -27.24 -9.48 17.44
CA GLN A 494 -28.35 -10.43 17.51
C GLN A 494 -28.46 -11.24 16.21
N GLU A 495 -28.30 -10.59 15.06
CA GLU A 495 -28.38 -11.21 13.73
C GLU A 495 -27.19 -12.16 13.50
N LEU A 496 -25.95 -11.72 13.75
CA LEU A 496 -24.77 -12.60 13.78
C LEU A 496 -24.86 -13.68 14.89
N GLY A 497 -25.53 -13.35 15.99
CA GLY A 497 -25.90 -14.31 17.04
C GLY A 497 -26.77 -15.45 16.51
N SER A 498 -27.82 -15.14 15.75
CA SER A 498 -28.73 -16.12 15.13
C SER A 498 -28.01 -17.02 14.11
N LEU A 499 -26.99 -16.49 13.44
CA LEU A 499 -26.11 -17.22 12.52
C LEU A 499 -25.04 -18.08 13.22
N ARG A 500 -24.85 -17.94 14.54
CA ARG A 500 -23.71 -18.51 15.30
C ARG A 500 -22.34 -17.98 14.83
N LEU A 501 -22.30 -16.76 14.27
CA LEU A 501 -21.12 -16.11 13.69
C LEU A 501 -20.58 -14.92 14.51
N ARG A 502 -20.88 -14.84 15.81
CA ARG A 502 -20.36 -13.77 16.70
C ARG A 502 -18.85 -13.50 16.62
N PRO A 503 -17.95 -14.50 16.51
CA PRO A 503 -16.51 -14.26 16.30
C PRO A 503 -16.19 -13.28 15.16
N LEU A 504 -17.02 -13.21 14.12
CA LEU A 504 -16.79 -12.39 12.93
C LEU A 504 -17.35 -10.97 13.05
N GLN A 505 -17.89 -10.58 14.20
CA GLN A 505 -18.50 -9.26 14.37
C GLN A 505 -17.51 -8.13 14.06
N ASP A 506 -16.26 -8.24 14.52
CA ASP A 506 -15.23 -7.22 14.28
C ASP A 506 -14.86 -7.12 12.79
N ASN A 507 -14.69 -8.26 12.11
CA ASN A 507 -14.38 -8.29 10.67
C ASN A 507 -15.54 -7.78 9.82
N VAL A 508 -16.79 -8.06 10.22
CA VAL A 508 -17.99 -7.53 9.57
C VAL A 508 -18.07 -6.01 9.77
N ILE A 509 -17.81 -5.50 10.98
CA ILE A 509 -17.76 -4.05 11.23
C ILE A 509 -16.65 -3.39 10.40
N GLN A 510 -15.45 -3.95 10.34
CA GLN A 510 -14.35 -3.46 9.50
C GLN A 510 -14.75 -3.41 8.00
N LEU A 511 -15.39 -4.47 7.49
CA LEU A 511 -15.86 -4.51 6.09
C LEU A 511 -16.93 -3.44 5.83
N LEU A 512 -17.85 -3.24 6.78
CA LEU A 512 -18.90 -2.20 6.70
C LEU A 512 -18.31 -0.79 6.71
N GLU A 513 -17.33 -0.53 7.58
CA GLU A 513 -16.66 0.77 7.68
C GLU A 513 -15.88 1.10 6.40
N GLU A 514 -15.07 0.17 5.88
CA GLU A 514 -14.33 0.40 4.63
C GLU A 514 -15.25 0.52 3.41
N LEU A 515 -16.32 -0.28 3.30
CA LEU A 515 -17.34 -0.15 2.24
C LEU A 515 -18.06 1.19 2.31
N MET A 516 -18.43 1.65 3.50
CA MET A 516 -19.09 2.95 3.67
C MET A 516 -18.14 4.10 3.34
N GLN A 517 -16.89 4.09 3.84
CA GLN A 517 -15.89 5.10 3.50
C GLN A 517 -15.60 5.15 1.99
N LEU A 518 -15.50 4.00 1.33
CA LEU A 518 -15.34 3.93 -0.12
C LEU A 518 -16.52 4.58 -0.85
N ALA A 519 -17.74 4.13 -0.55
CA ALA A 519 -18.94 4.61 -1.23
C ALA A 519 -19.27 6.08 -0.95
N ASP A 520 -19.13 6.56 0.29
CA ASP A 520 -19.37 7.97 0.63
C ASP A 520 -18.35 8.92 -0.02
N ARG A 521 -17.07 8.50 -0.11
CA ARG A 521 -16.00 9.27 -0.77
C ARG A 521 -16.22 9.33 -2.29
N ASP A 522 -16.44 8.18 -2.94
CA ASP A 522 -16.72 8.11 -4.38
C ASP A 522 -17.99 8.90 -4.76
N PHE A 523 -19.07 8.75 -3.97
CA PHE A 523 -20.28 9.54 -4.14
C PHE A 523 -20.02 11.05 -3.93
N SER A 524 -19.21 11.47 -2.95
CA SER A 524 -18.93 12.89 -2.75
C SER A 524 -18.24 13.52 -3.97
N ILE A 525 -17.31 12.81 -4.60
CA ILE A 525 -16.57 13.27 -5.78
C ILE A 525 -17.50 13.30 -7.00
N HIS A 526 -18.23 12.20 -7.26
CA HIS A 526 -18.95 12.00 -8.52
C HIS A 526 -20.48 12.21 -8.45
N SER A 527 -21.03 12.65 -7.31
CA SER A 527 -22.48 12.89 -7.06
C SER A 527 -23.23 13.59 -8.19
N GLN A 528 -22.62 14.60 -8.83
CA GLN A 528 -23.24 15.33 -9.94
C GLN A 528 -23.40 14.48 -11.21
N ARG A 529 -22.46 13.57 -11.49
CA ARG A 529 -22.53 12.61 -12.61
C ARG A 529 -23.56 11.52 -12.32
N TYR A 530 -23.53 10.96 -11.11
CA TYR A 530 -24.55 10.03 -10.64
C TYR A 530 -25.94 10.67 -10.68
N SER A 531 -26.08 11.96 -10.37
CA SER A 531 -27.34 12.71 -10.49
C SER A 531 -27.80 12.98 -11.92
N ALA A 532 -26.96 12.75 -12.93
CA ALA A 532 -27.34 12.76 -14.34
C ALA A 532 -27.65 11.35 -14.87
N MET A 533 -26.93 10.33 -14.39
CA MET A 533 -27.09 8.92 -14.81
C MET A 533 -28.32 8.27 -14.16
N PHE A 534 -28.48 8.36 -12.84
CA PHE A 534 -29.62 7.81 -12.09
C PHE A 534 -30.90 8.69 -12.18
N LYS A 535 -31.11 9.37 -13.31
CA LYS A 535 -32.27 10.23 -13.61
C LYS A 535 -32.73 10.15 -15.08
N GLN A 536 -32.31 9.11 -15.81
CA GLN A 536 -32.65 8.97 -17.24
C GLN A 536 -33.90 8.13 -17.53
N ASP A 537 -34.59 7.67 -16.48
CA ASP A 537 -35.91 7.01 -16.52
C ASP A 537 -36.96 7.88 -15.81
#